data_AF-A0A383WGQ0-F1
#
_entry.id   AF-A0A383WGQ0-F1
#
_cell.length_a   1.000
_cell.length_b   1.000
_cell.length_c   1.000
_cell.angle_alpha   90.00
_cell.angle_beta   90.00
_cell.angle_gamma   90.00
#
_symmetry.space_group_name_H-M   'P 1'
#
loop_
_entity.id
_entity.type
_entity.pdbx_description
1 polymer ?
#
loop_
_entity_poly.entity_id
_entity_poly.type
_entity_poly.pdbx_seq_one_letter_code
_entity_poly.pdbx_strand_id
1 'polypeptide(L)'
;MKQLTVMTIEGQKSLINVDDDTTNRSLLQTVAHAINSPADALRIAYAGREIDCSNNSAFRPNDAVNVLHVVKRMQGGSPAAELARQMRRQMSHPIPGISVGPSEDDVLTWYVKLSGPAGTPYSGGWFDVELKFPSDFPRSMPTGRFLTPIWHPNVGSEGSICIGQERDDGGACAVECVLAALLMLLATPNASSALNKGCAKQYEYERDAYREKAAAMTRQHAMG
;
A
#
# COMPACT_ATOMS: atom_id res chain seq x y z
N MET A 1 25.24 7.64 34.58
CA MET A 1 25.96 7.05 33.44
C MET A 1 26.32 5.60 33.72
N LYS A 2 25.80 4.69 32.89
CA LYS A 2 26.13 3.27 32.88
C LYS A 2 26.57 2.88 31.48
N GLN A 3 27.58 2.02 31.38
CA GLN A 3 28.04 1.52 30.10
C GLN A 3 27.37 0.18 29.78
N LEU A 4 26.85 0.03 28.57
CA LEU A 4 26.26 -1.21 28.06
C LEU A 4 27.03 -1.69 26.82
N THR A 5 27.13 -3.00 26.68
CA THR A 5 27.62 -3.64 25.45
C THR A 5 26.44 -3.93 24.54
N VAL A 6 26.47 -3.34 23.35
CA VAL A 6 25.58 -3.68 22.24
C VAL A 6 26.16 -4.89 21.53
N MET A 7 25.38 -5.96 21.39
CA MET A 7 25.77 -7.17 20.67
C MET A 7 24.79 -7.45 19.53
N THR A 8 25.30 -7.46 18.30
CA THR A 8 24.50 -7.85 17.14
C THR A 8 24.44 -9.38 16.99
N ILE A 9 23.46 -9.87 16.24
CA ILE A 9 23.36 -11.30 15.87
C ILE A 9 24.56 -11.79 15.05
N GLU A 10 25.23 -10.88 14.34
CA GLU A 10 26.43 -11.13 13.54
C GLU A 10 27.71 -11.14 14.40
N GLY A 11 27.58 -10.94 15.72
CA GLY A 11 28.69 -10.99 16.68
C GLY A 11 29.45 -9.68 16.85
N GLN A 12 29.05 -8.59 16.18
CA GLN A 12 29.63 -7.27 16.38
C GLN A 12 29.31 -6.77 17.80
N LYS A 13 30.32 -6.21 18.47
CA LYS A 13 30.21 -5.62 19.79
C LYS A 13 30.58 -4.14 19.75
N SER A 14 29.72 -3.29 20.29
CA SER A 14 29.98 -1.85 20.47
C SER A 14 29.65 -1.45 21.90
N LEU A 15 30.32 -0.44 22.44
CA LEU A 15 30.00 0.12 23.75
C LEU A 15 29.15 1.39 23.59
N ILE A 16 28.13 1.52 24.43
CA ILE A 16 27.33 2.74 24.54
C ILE A 16 27.27 3.18 25.99
N ASN A 17 27.12 4.48 26.21
CA ASN A 17 26.82 5.04 27.52
C ASN A 17 25.32 5.39 27.56
N VAL A 18 24.67 5.04 28.67
CA VAL A 18 23.28 5.40 28.96
C VAL A 18 23.24 6.20 30.26
N ASP A 19 22.44 7.26 30.25
CA ASP A 19 22.25 8.19 31.35
C ASP A 19 20.80 8.14 31.86
N ASP A 20 20.54 8.80 32.99
CA ASP A 20 19.23 8.73 33.66
C ASP A 20 18.09 9.36 32.85
N ASP A 21 18.43 10.18 31.86
CA ASP A 21 17.55 10.82 30.89
C ASP A 21 17.41 10.01 29.58
N THR A 22 18.12 8.89 29.43
CA THR A 22 18.03 8.06 28.22
C THR A 22 16.63 7.47 28.11
N THR A 23 15.99 7.71 26.97
CA THR A 23 14.66 7.18 26.64
C THR A 23 14.79 5.96 25.73
N ASN A 24 13.74 5.16 25.61
CA ASN A 24 13.72 4.04 24.67
C ASN A 24 13.97 4.49 23.22
N ARG A 25 13.50 5.68 22.84
CA ARG A 25 13.72 6.29 21.52
C ARG A 25 15.17 6.74 21.33
N SER A 26 15.74 7.49 22.28
CA SER A 26 17.13 7.94 22.16
C SER A 26 18.12 6.78 22.26
N LEU A 27 17.81 5.74 23.05
CA LEU A 27 18.57 4.50 23.10
C LEU A 27 18.69 3.86 21.72
N LEU A 28 17.58 3.77 20.96
CA LEU A 28 17.60 3.23 19.60
C LEU A 28 18.51 4.03 18.68
N GLN A 29 18.48 5.36 18.76
CA GLN A 29 19.33 6.24 17.96
C GLN A 29 20.82 6.05 18.31
N THR A 30 21.15 6.00 19.60
CA THR A 30 22.53 5.78 20.08
C THR A 30 23.05 4.41 19.64
N VAL A 31 22.23 3.36 19.77
CA VAL A 31 22.57 2.01 19.32
C VAL A 31 22.79 1.96 17.81
N ALA A 32 21.87 2.55 17.04
CA ALA A 32 21.95 2.63 15.59
C ALA A 32 23.25 3.30 15.11
N HIS A 33 23.61 4.43 15.73
CA HIS A 33 24.86 5.12 15.48
C HIS A 33 26.09 4.26 15.84
N ALA A 34 26.09 3.62 17.00
CA ALA A 34 27.21 2.82 17.50
C ALA A 34 27.53 1.57 16.66
N ILE A 35 26.55 1.05 15.90
CA ILE A 35 26.73 -0.10 15.01
C ILE A 35 26.66 0.28 13.53
N ASN A 36 26.62 1.58 13.21
CA ASN A 36 26.50 2.11 11.85
C ASN A 36 25.36 1.46 11.05
N SER A 37 24.15 1.43 11.62
CA SER A 37 22.94 0.89 10.99
C SER A 37 21.77 1.85 11.13
N PRO A 38 20.81 1.87 10.19
CA PRO A 38 19.66 2.76 10.27
C PRO A 38 18.70 2.31 11.38
N ALA A 39 18.24 3.26 12.21
CA ALA A 39 17.45 2.98 13.42
C ALA A 39 16.12 2.25 13.15
N ASP A 40 15.49 2.55 12.03
CA ASP A 40 14.22 1.95 11.59
C ASP A 40 14.35 0.47 11.18
N ALA A 41 15.58 -0.01 10.96
CA ALA A 41 15.90 -1.40 10.65
C ALA A 41 16.24 -2.25 11.89
N LEU A 42 16.13 -1.72 13.11
CA LEU A 42 16.60 -2.41 14.32
C LEU A 42 15.48 -2.66 15.32
N ARG A 43 15.59 -3.77 16.07
CA ARG A 43 14.91 -3.97 17.36
C ARG A 43 15.96 -4.20 18.42
N ILE A 44 15.64 -3.76 19.62
CA ILE A 44 16.48 -3.89 20.79
C ILE A 44 15.83 -4.88 21.74
N ALA A 45 16.59 -5.89 22.15
CA ALA A 45 16.23 -6.76 23.25
C ALA A 45 17.19 -6.55 24.44
N TYR A 46 16.63 -6.40 25.63
CA TYR A 46 17.37 -6.20 26.86
C TYR A 46 16.74 -7.02 27.98
N ALA A 47 17.56 -7.70 28.78
CA ALA A 47 17.12 -8.61 29.84
C ALA A 47 16.06 -9.64 29.35
N GLY A 48 16.23 -10.15 28.12
CA GLY A 48 15.33 -11.15 27.52
C GLY A 48 13.98 -10.61 27.01
N ARG A 49 13.78 -9.29 26.96
CA ARG A 49 12.55 -8.67 26.45
C ARG A 49 12.85 -7.65 25.35
N GLU A 50 11.99 -7.58 24.33
CA GLU A 50 12.04 -6.51 23.34
C GLU A 50 11.66 -5.18 23.99
N ILE A 51 12.44 -4.14 23.74
CA ILE A 51 12.15 -2.77 24.17
C ILE A 51 11.27 -2.11 23.10
N ASP A 52 10.14 -1.56 23.49
CA ASP A 52 9.35 -0.69 22.61
C ASP A 52 10.03 0.67 22.47
N CYS A 53 10.84 0.79 21.40
CA CYS A 53 11.55 2.02 21.04
C CYS A 53 10.69 3.06 20.30
N SER A 54 9.39 2.80 20.09
CA SER A 54 8.48 3.79 19.47
C SER A 54 8.08 4.90 20.45
N ASN A 55 8.04 4.57 21.74
CA ASN A 55 7.70 5.48 22.82
C ASN A 55 8.92 6.21 23.42
N ASN A 56 8.67 7.27 24.18
CA ASN A 56 9.69 8.10 24.82
C ASN A 56 9.84 7.78 26.31
N SER A 57 9.45 6.58 26.75
CA SER A 57 9.57 6.19 28.15
C SER A 57 11.05 6.11 28.55
N ALA A 58 11.35 6.43 29.82
CA ALA A 58 12.70 6.31 30.35
C ALA A 58 13.19 4.85 30.26
N PHE A 59 14.37 4.66 29.69
CA PHE A 59 15.05 3.37 29.68
C PHE A 59 15.68 3.14 31.06
N ARG A 60 15.31 2.05 31.73
CA ARG A 60 15.81 1.71 33.07
C ARG A 60 16.71 0.48 33.02
N PRO A 61 18.04 0.65 32.97
CA PRO A 61 18.95 -0.48 32.91
C PRO A 61 19.00 -1.24 34.25
N ASN A 62 19.06 -2.56 34.18
CA ASN A 62 19.22 -3.47 35.31
C ASN A 62 20.71 -3.72 35.59
N ASP A 63 21.16 -3.61 36.85
CA ASP A 63 22.57 -3.81 37.27
C ASP A 63 23.14 -5.21 37.03
N ALA A 64 22.28 -6.22 36.96
CA ALA A 64 22.68 -7.57 36.61
C ALA A 64 22.90 -7.78 35.09
N VAL A 65 22.43 -6.85 34.24
CA VAL A 65 22.44 -7.02 32.78
C VAL A 65 23.17 -5.86 32.11
N ASN A 66 24.34 -6.15 31.54
CA ASN A 66 25.16 -5.15 30.84
C ASN A 66 25.19 -5.33 29.32
N VAL A 67 24.43 -6.30 28.80
CA VAL A 67 24.37 -6.60 27.36
C VAL A 67 22.99 -6.27 26.82
N LEU A 68 22.97 -5.61 25.68
CA LEU A 68 21.81 -5.27 24.89
C LEU A 68 21.95 -5.95 23.54
N HIS A 69 21.00 -6.82 23.21
CA HIS A 69 21.00 -7.55 21.95
C HIS A 69 20.29 -6.73 20.88
N VAL A 70 20.94 -6.58 19.73
CA VAL A 70 20.36 -5.93 18.57
C VAL A 70 20.06 -6.98 17.53
N VAL A 71 18.78 -7.07 17.19
CA VAL A 71 18.32 -7.85 16.06
C VAL A 71 17.94 -6.87 14.96
N LYS A 72 18.34 -7.16 13.73
CA LYS A 72 17.76 -6.45 12.59
C LYS A 72 16.26 -6.75 12.64
N ARG A 73 15.42 -5.72 12.52
CA ARG A 73 14.04 -5.92 12.09
C ARG A 73 14.12 -6.81 10.87
N MET A 74 13.22 -7.79 10.78
CA MET A 74 12.80 -8.22 9.46
C MET A 74 12.18 -7.01 8.76
N GLN A 75 13.02 -6.17 8.15
CA GLN A 75 12.57 -5.32 7.07
C GLN A 75 12.33 -6.30 5.92
N GLY A 76 11.07 -6.43 5.53
CA GLY A 76 10.71 -7.20 4.36
C GLY A 76 10.30 -8.64 4.68
N GLY A 77 8.99 -8.86 4.64
CA GLY A 77 8.56 -9.84 3.66
C GLY A 77 8.94 -9.29 2.27
N SER A 78 9.24 -10.13 1.29
CA SER A 78 9.29 -9.66 -0.09
C SER A 78 8.04 -8.82 -0.42
N PRO A 79 8.08 -7.91 -1.40
CA PRO A 79 6.87 -7.19 -1.85
C PRO A 79 5.68 -8.14 -2.05
N ALA A 80 5.97 -9.33 -2.55
CA ALA A 80 5.08 -10.49 -2.62
C ALA A 80 4.48 -10.91 -1.25
N ALA A 81 5.29 -11.11 -0.21
CA ALA A 81 4.81 -11.47 1.12
C ALA A 81 3.98 -10.35 1.78
N GLU A 82 4.33 -9.09 1.53
CA GLU A 82 3.54 -7.94 1.99
C GLU A 82 2.19 -7.86 1.27
N LEU A 83 2.16 -7.99 -0.05
CA LEU A 83 0.93 -8.06 -0.82
C LEU A 83 0.09 -9.28 -0.44
N ALA A 84 0.69 -10.46 -0.20
CA ALA A 84 -0.03 -11.62 0.29
C ALA A 84 -0.67 -11.40 1.67
N ARG A 85 -0.05 -10.57 2.53
CA ARG A 85 -0.65 -10.13 3.80
C ARG A 85 -1.82 -9.17 3.55
N GLN A 86 -1.66 -8.20 2.65
CA GLN A 86 -2.73 -7.26 2.30
C GLN A 86 -3.91 -7.97 1.63
N MET A 87 -3.66 -8.97 0.76
CA MET A 87 -4.69 -9.83 0.17
C MET A 87 -5.51 -10.55 1.25
N ARG A 88 -4.85 -11.19 2.23
CA ARG A 88 -5.55 -11.84 3.34
C ARG A 88 -6.41 -10.86 4.15
N ARG A 89 -5.94 -9.62 4.32
CA ARG A 89 -6.71 -8.56 4.97
C ARG A 89 -7.97 -8.21 4.16
N GLN A 90 -7.85 -8.07 2.85
CA GLN A 90 -8.98 -7.81 1.95
C GLN A 90 -10.00 -8.95 1.93
N MET A 91 -9.53 -10.21 1.92
CA MET A 91 -10.43 -11.38 2.04
C MET A 91 -11.19 -11.38 3.38
N SER A 92 -10.58 -10.86 4.45
CA SER A 92 -11.22 -10.78 5.77
C SER A 92 -12.15 -9.56 5.92
N HIS A 93 -11.90 -8.49 5.16
CA HIS A 93 -12.64 -7.23 5.20
C HIS A 93 -12.92 -6.75 3.76
N PRO A 94 -13.82 -7.43 3.04
CA PRO A 94 -14.10 -7.10 1.65
C PRO A 94 -14.74 -5.71 1.52
N ILE A 95 -14.34 -4.98 0.48
CA ILE A 95 -14.96 -3.69 0.12
C ILE A 95 -16.23 -3.99 -0.68
N PRO A 96 -17.41 -3.48 -0.28
CA PRO A 96 -18.65 -3.68 -1.04
C PRO A 96 -18.50 -3.25 -2.49
N GLY A 97 -18.94 -4.10 -3.42
CA GLY A 97 -18.83 -3.86 -4.86
C GLY A 97 -17.45 -4.15 -5.45
N ILE A 98 -16.52 -4.72 -4.67
CA ILE A 98 -15.21 -5.18 -5.15
C ILE A 98 -15.04 -6.65 -4.79
N SER A 99 -14.61 -7.45 -5.75
CA SER A 99 -14.01 -8.76 -5.51
C SER A 99 -12.57 -8.74 -6.03
N VAL A 100 -11.63 -9.35 -5.30
CA VAL A 100 -10.21 -9.32 -5.68
C VAL A 100 -9.55 -10.66 -5.41
N GLY A 101 -8.65 -11.06 -6.29
CA GLY A 101 -7.81 -12.25 -6.12
C GLY A 101 -6.46 -12.08 -6.82
N PRO A 102 -5.39 -12.73 -6.32
CA PRO A 102 -4.11 -12.75 -7.01
C PRO A 102 -4.20 -13.64 -8.26
N SER A 103 -3.33 -13.39 -9.23
CA SER A 103 -3.05 -14.34 -10.29
C SER A 103 -2.44 -15.61 -9.69
N GLU A 104 -2.69 -16.76 -10.32
CA GLU A 104 -2.12 -18.05 -9.91
C GLU A 104 -0.60 -18.09 -10.14
N ASP A 105 -0.12 -17.40 -11.17
CA ASP A 105 1.29 -17.43 -11.60
C ASP A 105 2.15 -16.30 -10.99
N ASP A 106 1.53 -15.17 -10.63
CA ASP A 106 2.23 -13.97 -10.17
C ASP A 106 1.45 -13.25 -9.06
N VAL A 107 1.96 -13.32 -7.84
CA VAL A 107 1.39 -12.67 -6.66
C VAL A 107 1.41 -11.13 -6.72
N LEU A 108 2.18 -10.54 -7.63
CA LEU A 108 2.18 -9.09 -7.90
C LEU A 108 1.11 -8.68 -8.92
N THR A 109 0.48 -9.64 -9.60
CA THR A 109 -0.61 -9.41 -10.54
C THR A 109 -1.93 -9.80 -9.88
N TRP A 110 -2.87 -8.87 -9.78
CA TRP A 110 -4.17 -9.09 -9.15
C TRP A 110 -5.29 -8.86 -10.14
N TYR A 111 -6.35 -9.67 -10.04
CA TYR A 111 -7.59 -9.48 -10.77
C TYR A 111 -8.65 -8.94 -9.83
N VAL A 112 -9.24 -7.82 -10.23
CA VAL A 112 -10.25 -7.08 -9.49
C VAL A 112 -11.52 -7.05 -10.31
N LYS A 113 -12.65 -7.44 -9.72
CA LYS A 113 -13.98 -7.34 -10.31
C LYS A 113 -14.76 -6.25 -9.60
N LEU A 114 -15.16 -5.23 -10.34
CA LEU A 114 -15.82 -4.02 -9.83
C LEU A 114 -17.29 -4.00 -10.22
N SER A 115 -18.18 -3.77 -9.27
CA SER A 115 -19.59 -3.49 -9.57
C SER A 115 -19.74 -2.06 -10.06
N GLY A 116 -20.46 -1.86 -11.16
CA GLY A 116 -20.83 -0.53 -11.63
C GLY A 116 -21.69 0.21 -10.59
N PRO A 117 -21.27 1.40 -10.13
CA PRO A 117 -22.00 2.13 -9.08
C PRO A 117 -23.42 2.54 -9.50
N ALA A 118 -24.36 2.51 -8.55
CA ALA A 118 -25.73 2.95 -8.78
C ALA A 118 -25.78 4.42 -9.22
N GLY A 119 -26.73 4.76 -10.10
CA GLY A 119 -26.88 6.13 -10.64
C GLY A 119 -25.84 6.51 -11.72
N THR A 120 -24.93 5.60 -12.06
CA THR A 120 -24.01 5.75 -13.20
C THR A 120 -24.50 4.95 -14.41
N PRO A 121 -24.06 5.25 -15.64
CA PRO A 121 -24.37 4.40 -16.80
C PRO A 121 -23.75 2.99 -16.71
N TYR A 122 -22.89 2.75 -15.72
CA TYR A 122 -22.25 1.45 -15.46
C TYR A 122 -23.07 0.55 -14.53
N SER A 123 -24.12 1.09 -13.90
CA SER A 123 -24.95 0.40 -12.91
C SER A 123 -25.44 -0.97 -13.40
N GLY A 124 -25.28 -1.99 -12.55
CA GLY A 124 -25.69 -3.37 -12.83
C GLY A 124 -24.63 -4.20 -13.58
N GLY A 125 -23.63 -3.57 -14.18
CA GLY A 125 -22.51 -4.26 -14.80
C GLY A 125 -21.41 -4.64 -13.81
N TRP A 126 -20.59 -5.62 -14.20
CA TRP A 126 -19.35 -6.02 -13.53
C TRP A 126 -18.16 -5.86 -14.48
N PHE A 127 -17.09 -5.24 -13.99
CA PHE A 127 -15.92 -4.91 -14.79
C PHE A 127 -14.68 -5.56 -14.20
N ASP A 128 -14.03 -6.41 -14.99
CA ASP A 128 -12.77 -7.05 -14.64
C ASP A 128 -11.61 -6.09 -14.95
N VAL A 129 -10.70 -5.95 -13.99
CA VAL A 129 -9.53 -5.08 -14.02
C VAL A 129 -8.31 -5.87 -13.57
N GLU A 130 -7.25 -5.81 -14.35
CA GLU A 130 -5.94 -6.32 -14.00
C GLU A 130 -5.14 -5.20 -13.32
N LEU A 131 -4.55 -5.49 -12.16
CA LEU A 131 -3.60 -4.64 -11.45
C LEU A 131 -2.23 -5.31 -11.43
N LYS A 132 -1.18 -4.56 -11.74
CA LYS A 132 0.21 -5.03 -11.62
C LYS A 132 0.97 -4.14 -10.65
N PHE A 133 1.32 -4.72 -9.50
CA PHE A 133 2.06 -4.05 -8.45
C PHE A 133 3.56 -4.08 -8.76
N PRO A 134 4.25 -2.92 -8.67
CA PRO A 134 5.70 -2.91 -8.83
C PRO A 134 6.38 -3.49 -7.58
N SER A 135 7.63 -3.94 -7.73
CA SER A 135 8.42 -4.50 -6.63
C SER A 135 8.74 -3.50 -5.52
N ASP A 136 8.61 -2.19 -5.77
CA ASP A 136 8.83 -1.13 -4.78
C ASP A 136 7.51 -0.57 -4.23
N PHE A 137 6.35 -1.15 -4.54
CA PHE A 137 5.10 -0.78 -3.90
C PHE A 137 5.24 -0.83 -2.36
N PRO A 138 4.75 0.19 -1.60
CA PRO A 138 3.86 1.29 -2.01
C PRO A 138 4.57 2.57 -2.47
N ARG A 139 5.89 2.56 -2.71
CA ARG A 139 6.62 3.73 -3.22
C ARG A 139 6.15 4.12 -4.63
N SER A 140 6.03 3.13 -5.51
CA SER A 140 5.45 3.31 -6.84
C SER A 140 4.05 2.71 -6.88
N MET A 141 3.13 3.39 -7.57
CA MET A 141 1.75 2.94 -7.71
C MET A 141 1.64 1.75 -8.69
N PRO A 142 0.66 0.86 -8.50
CA PRO A 142 0.37 -0.18 -9.48
C PRO A 142 -0.09 0.41 -10.81
N THR A 143 0.17 -0.31 -11.88
CA THR A 143 -0.49 -0.07 -13.17
C THR A 143 -1.80 -0.84 -13.21
N GLY A 144 -2.79 -0.31 -13.95
CA GLY A 144 -4.08 -0.95 -14.09
C GLY A 144 -4.55 -1.02 -15.54
N ARG A 145 -5.37 -2.03 -15.83
CA ARG A 145 -6.01 -2.21 -17.14
C ARG A 145 -7.39 -2.84 -16.99
N PHE A 146 -8.41 -2.18 -17.52
CA PHE A 146 -9.73 -2.78 -17.72
C PHE A 146 -9.62 -3.90 -18.76
N LEU A 147 -10.04 -5.11 -18.37
CA LEU A 147 -10.17 -6.26 -19.24
C LEU A 147 -11.55 -6.28 -19.90
N THR A 148 -12.58 -5.84 -19.16
CA THR A 148 -13.92 -5.63 -19.70
C THR A 148 -13.95 -4.35 -20.53
N PRO A 149 -14.36 -4.40 -21.82
CA PRO A 149 -14.51 -3.19 -22.64
C PRO A 149 -15.48 -2.19 -22.00
N ILE A 150 -15.07 -0.92 -21.95
CA ILE A 150 -15.83 0.14 -21.28
C ILE A 150 -15.69 1.48 -22.02
N TRP A 151 -16.77 2.25 -22.08
CA TRP A 151 -16.73 3.64 -22.53
C TRP A 151 -16.56 4.57 -21.32
N HIS A 152 -15.34 5.04 -21.09
CA HIS A 152 -15.00 5.84 -19.92
C HIS A 152 -13.91 6.89 -20.24
N PRO A 153 -14.00 8.14 -19.73
CA PRO A 153 -13.00 9.19 -20.01
C PRO A 153 -11.57 8.82 -19.60
N ASN A 154 -11.40 8.17 -18.44
CA ASN A 154 -10.09 7.82 -17.88
C ASN A 154 -9.58 6.42 -18.27
N VAL A 155 -10.21 5.75 -19.23
CA VAL A 155 -9.77 4.44 -19.72
C VAL A 155 -9.27 4.58 -21.15
N GLY A 156 -8.03 4.18 -21.40
CA GLY A 156 -7.40 4.21 -22.72
C GLY A 156 -8.00 3.18 -23.69
N SER A 157 -7.58 3.22 -24.96
CA SER A 157 -8.09 2.31 -26.01
C SER A 157 -7.88 0.83 -25.68
N GLU A 158 -6.74 0.50 -25.05
CA GLU A 158 -6.38 -0.85 -24.62
C GLU A 158 -6.79 -1.15 -23.15
N GLY A 159 -7.70 -0.34 -22.59
CA GLY A 159 -8.16 -0.50 -21.22
C GLY A 159 -7.25 0.11 -20.15
N SER A 160 -6.11 0.70 -20.52
CA SER A 160 -5.15 1.26 -19.55
C SER A 160 -5.76 2.36 -18.68
N ILE A 161 -5.37 2.42 -17.41
CA ILE A 161 -5.79 3.45 -16.45
C ILE A 161 -4.62 3.99 -15.65
N CYS A 162 -4.74 5.26 -15.24
CA CYS A 162 -3.83 5.90 -14.30
C CYS A 162 -4.47 5.87 -12.89
N ILE A 163 -3.89 5.12 -11.97
CA ILE A 163 -4.43 4.95 -10.59
C ILE A 163 -3.88 6.00 -9.61
N GLY A 164 -2.87 6.78 -10.04
CA GLY A 164 -2.25 7.79 -9.20
C GLY A 164 -3.18 8.97 -8.91
N GLN A 165 -3.62 9.10 -7.66
CA GLN A 165 -3.67 10.42 -7.04
C GLN A 165 -2.30 10.69 -6.41
N GLU A 166 -1.66 11.79 -6.78
CA GLU A 166 -0.57 12.33 -5.97
C GLU A 166 -1.17 12.63 -4.60
N ARG A 167 -0.69 11.94 -3.55
CA ARG A 167 -1.02 12.29 -2.18
C ARG A 167 -0.06 13.38 -1.75
N ASP A 168 -0.59 14.54 -1.41
CA ASP A 168 0.20 15.67 -0.89
C ASP A 168 0.88 15.36 0.46
N ASP A 169 0.44 14.31 1.17
CA ASP A 169 0.92 13.96 2.51
C ASP A 169 2.19 13.10 2.54
N GLY A 170 2.71 12.67 1.38
CA GLY A 170 3.89 11.78 1.30
C GLY A 170 3.67 10.40 1.94
N GLY A 171 2.43 10.05 2.29
CA GLY A 171 2.07 8.78 2.89
C GLY A 171 2.00 7.65 1.86
N ALA A 172 2.54 6.48 2.22
CA ALA A 172 2.40 5.26 1.44
C ALA A 172 0.91 4.95 1.16
N CYS A 173 0.56 4.73 -0.10
CA CYS A 173 -0.79 4.34 -0.50
C CYS A 173 -1.04 2.86 -0.15
N ALA A 174 -2.05 2.57 0.67
CA ALA A 174 -2.44 1.21 0.98
C ALA A 174 -3.22 0.57 -0.19
N VAL A 175 -3.22 -0.76 -0.33
CA VAL A 175 -4.01 -1.46 -1.35
C VAL A 175 -5.50 -1.08 -1.28
N GLU A 176 -6.04 -0.84 -0.09
CA GLU A 176 -7.41 -0.36 0.10
C GLU A 176 -7.68 0.95 -0.65
N CYS A 177 -6.71 1.88 -0.64
CA CYS A 177 -6.83 3.16 -1.33
C CYS A 177 -6.80 2.96 -2.85
N VAL A 178 -5.98 2.04 -3.36
CA VAL A 178 -5.93 1.67 -4.78
C VAL A 178 -7.31 1.13 -5.23
N LEU A 179 -7.87 0.18 -4.48
CA LEU A 179 -9.15 -0.44 -4.80
C LEU A 179 -10.31 0.58 -4.73
N ALA A 180 -10.33 1.43 -3.70
CA ALA A 180 -11.31 2.49 -3.57
C ALA A 180 -11.23 3.51 -4.72
N ALA A 181 -10.01 3.85 -5.16
CA ALA A 181 -9.81 4.75 -6.30
C ALA A 181 -10.41 4.20 -7.60
N LEU A 182 -10.39 2.88 -7.82
CA LEU A 182 -11.02 2.26 -8.98
C LEU A 182 -12.55 2.43 -8.98
N LEU A 183 -13.22 2.24 -7.84
CA LEU A 183 -14.67 2.50 -7.72
C LEU A 183 -14.99 3.96 -7.93
N MET A 184 -14.19 4.86 -7.34
CA MET A 184 -14.35 6.30 -7.50
C MET A 184 -14.17 6.73 -8.96
N LEU A 185 -13.29 6.06 -9.72
CA LEU A 185 -13.12 6.33 -11.13
C LEU A 185 -14.43 6.12 -11.90
N LEU A 186 -15.13 4.99 -11.65
CA LEU A 186 -16.43 4.69 -12.27
C LEU A 186 -17.55 5.63 -11.79
N ALA A 187 -17.53 6.02 -10.51
CA ALA A 187 -18.55 6.88 -9.92
C ALA A 187 -18.44 8.33 -10.40
N THR A 188 -17.21 8.83 -10.48
CA THR A 188 -16.90 10.24 -10.78
C THR A 188 -15.77 10.33 -11.81
N PRO A 189 -16.08 10.22 -13.11
CA PRO A 189 -15.08 10.36 -14.16
C PRO A 189 -14.40 11.74 -14.12
N ASN A 190 -13.09 11.77 -14.38
CA ASN A 190 -12.28 12.99 -14.40
C ASN A 190 -11.89 13.37 -15.84
N ALA A 191 -12.62 14.31 -16.43
CA ALA A 191 -12.35 14.74 -17.81
C ALA A 191 -10.99 15.46 -17.98
N SER A 192 -10.47 16.12 -16.94
CA SER A 192 -9.20 16.85 -16.99
C SER A 192 -7.98 15.93 -17.15
N SER A 193 -8.07 14.68 -16.72
CA SER A 193 -7.03 13.64 -16.85
C SER A 193 -7.45 12.51 -17.79
N ALA A 194 -8.31 12.80 -18.77
CA ALA A 194 -8.86 11.79 -19.65
C ALA A 194 -7.80 11.17 -20.58
N LEU A 195 -7.81 9.83 -20.65
CA LEU A 195 -7.07 9.05 -21.63
C LEU A 195 -7.89 8.89 -22.93
N ASN A 196 -9.22 8.89 -22.82
CA ASN A 196 -10.15 8.86 -23.94
C ASN A 196 -10.79 10.24 -24.13
N LYS A 197 -10.14 11.07 -24.94
CA LYS A 197 -10.57 12.45 -25.24
C LYS A 197 -11.97 12.52 -25.88
N GLY A 198 -12.33 11.54 -26.72
CA GLY A 198 -13.65 11.48 -27.33
C GLY A 198 -14.75 11.25 -26.29
N CYS A 199 -14.53 10.31 -25.37
CA CYS A 199 -15.43 10.08 -24.25
C CYS A 199 -15.50 11.29 -23.29
N ALA A 200 -14.37 11.95 -23.02
CA ALA A 200 -14.32 13.15 -22.19
C ALA A 200 -15.16 14.30 -22.76
N LYS A 201 -15.03 14.57 -24.07
CA LYS A 201 -15.87 15.57 -24.75
C LYS A 201 -17.36 15.26 -24.59
N GLN A 202 -17.76 13.99 -24.80
CA GLN A 202 -19.16 13.60 -24.59
C GLN A 202 -19.57 13.75 -23.13
N TYR A 203 -18.69 13.40 -22.19
CA TYR A 203 -18.94 13.54 -20.77
C TYR A 203 -19.15 14.99 -20.35
N GLU A 204 -18.43 15.95 -20.92
CA GLU A 204 -18.53 17.38 -20.59
C GLU A 204 -19.67 18.10 -21.31
N TYR A 205 -19.88 17.80 -22.60
CA TYR A 205 -20.74 18.62 -23.46
C TYR A 205 -21.95 17.88 -24.03
N GLU A 206 -21.95 16.54 -24.05
CA GLU A 206 -22.98 15.70 -24.69
C GLU A 206 -23.46 14.61 -23.71
N ARG A 207 -23.90 15.02 -22.51
CA ARG A 207 -24.17 14.10 -21.37
C ARG A 207 -25.08 12.93 -21.70
N ASP A 208 -26.13 13.16 -22.49
CA ASP A 208 -27.08 12.11 -22.84
C ASP A 208 -26.45 11.08 -23.79
N ALA A 209 -25.71 11.54 -24.80
CA ALA A 209 -24.97 10.66 -25.72
C ALA A 209 -23.89 9.85 -24.99
N TYR A 210 -23.19 10.48 -24.03
CA TYR A 210 -22.25 9.76 -23.16
C TYR A 210 -22.97 8.66 -22.35
N ARG A 211 -24.08 9.00 -21.69
CA ARG A 211 -24.85 8.06 -20.87
C ARG A 211 -25.39 6.89 -21.68
N GLU A 212 -25.96 7.17 -22.85
CA GLU A 212 -26.51 6.15 -23.74
C GLU A 212 -25.42 5.18 -24.20
N LYS A 213 -24.29 5.71 -24.69
CA LYS A 213 -23.18 4.90 -25.19
C LYS A 213 -22.50 4.09 -24.08
N ALA A 214 -22.26 4.70 -22.91
CA ALA A 214 -21.68 4.00 -21.76
C ALA A 214 -22.60 2.90 -21.23
N ALA A 215 -23.92 3.15 -21.19
CA ALA A 215 -24.89 2.14 -20.79
C ALA A 215 -25.02 1.02 -21.83
N ALA A 216 -24.93 1.33 -23.13
CA ALA A 216 -24.91 0.32 -24.19
C ALA A 216 -23.69 -0.60 -24.08
N MET A 217 -22.49 -0.03 -23.88
CA MET A 217 -21.27 -0.80 -23.65
C MET A 217 -21.36 -1.66 -22.39
N THR A 218 -21.93 -1.12 -21.30
CA THR A 218 -22.17 -1.88 -20.07
C THR A 218 -23.07 -3.07 -20.32
N ARG A 219 -24.21 -2.87 -21.01
CA ARG A 219 -25.13 -3.97 -21.37
C ARG A 219 -24.48 -5.04 -22.23
N GLN A 220 -23.61 -4.64 -23.15
CA GLN A 220 -22.98 -5.55 -24.10
C GLN A 220 -21.83 -6.36 -23.49
N HIS A 221 -21.08 -5.80 -22.55
CA HIS A 221 -19.80 -6.36 -22.12
C HIS A 221 -19.69 -6.68 -20.63
N ALA A 222 -20.53 -6.06 -19.79
CA ALA A 222 -20.38 -6.10 -18.33
C ALA A 222 -21.59 -6.74 -17.63
N MET A 223 -22.68 -7.02 -18.33
CA MET A 223 -23.80 -7.77 -17.77
C MET A 223 -23.47 -9.28 -17.85
N GLY A 224 -23.48 -9.95 -16.71
CA GLY A 224 -23.32 -11.41 -16.63
C GLY A 224 -24.55 -12.17 -17.11
#